data_AF-A0A952XZG2-F1
#
_entry.id   AF-A0A952XZG2-F1
#
_cell.length_a   1.000
_cell.length_b   1.000
_cell.length_c   1.000
_cell.angle_alpha   90.00
_cell.angle_beta   90.00
_cell.angle_gamma   90.00
#
_symmetry.space_group_name_H-M   'P 1'
#
loop_
_entity.id
_entity.type
_entity.pdbx_description
1 polymer ?
#
loop_
_entity_poly.entity_id
_entity_poly.type
_entity_poly.pdbx_seq_one_letter_code
_entity_poly.pdbx_strand_id
1 'polypeptide(L)'
;MRRFVLAVLYIFVSGAAFAQTQPKFACVVSPDKLTLRITITNPYDEKTHCQVNCHLSGSSPGSTFSSSCGKSVPGKAVDFLLCEQQLPDKRTYGNVDSSSNAECIKPLSDAERQKEDDDDEALADRLQKEGLEMLKRLQKQN
;
A
#
# COMPACT_ATOMS: atom_id res chain seq x y z
N MET A 1 55.52 -2.19 30.17
CA MET A 1 54.51 -1.24 29.66
C MET A 1 54.33 -1.49 28.15
N ARG A 2 53.28 -2.20 27.74
CA ARG A 2 52.93 -2.36 26.31
C ARG A 2 51.44 -2.08 26.19
N ARG A 3 51.13 -0.90 25.65
CA ARG A 3 49.78 -0.39 25.42
C ARG A 3 49.21 -1.14 24.21
N PHE A 4 48.19 -1.95 24.41
CA PHE A 4 47.38 -2.52 23.33
C PHE A 4 46.36 -1.47 22.89
N VAL A 5 46.52 -1.00 21.66
CA VAL A 5 45.58 -0.07 21.01
C VAL A 5 44.41 -0.90 20.46
N LEU A 6 43.22 -0.66 21.01
CA LEU A 6 41.95 -1.20 20.54
C LEU A 6 41.62 -0.60 19.17
N ALA A 7 41.59 -1.43 18.13
CA ALA A 7 41.05 -1.06 16.82
C ALA A 7 39.52 -1.22 16.85
N VAL A 8 38.81 -0.09 16.92
CA VAL A 8 37.35 -0.03 16.78
C VAL A 8 37.01 -0.22 15.30
N LEU A 9 36.52 -1.41 14.95
CA LEU A 9 35.93 -1.70 13.64
C LEU A 9 34.59 -0.96 13.55
N TYR A 10 34.60 0.21 12.91
CA TYR A 10 33.39 0.88 12.44
C TYR A 10 32.78 0.04 11.32
N ILE A 11 31.73 -0.72 11.65
CA ILE A 11 30.85 -1.36 10.67
C ILE A 11 30.03 -0.23 10.04
N PHE A 12 30.42 0.18 8.83
CA PHE A 12 29.55 0.94 7.94
C PHE A 12 28.40 0.02 7.54
N VAL A 13 27.27 0.15 8.25
CA VAL A 13 25.97 -0.36 7.78
C VAL A 13 25.64 0.44 6.52
N SER A 14 26.05 -0.11 5.38
CA SER A 14 25.56 0.32 4.08
C SER A 14 24.11 -0.13 4.03
N GLY A 15 23.20 0.78 4.40
CA GLY A 15 21.78 0.61 4.18
C GLY A 15 21.57 0.37 2.69
N ALA A 16 21.27 -0.87 2.32
CA ALA A 16 20.74 -1.18 1.00
C ALA A 16 19.46 -0.35 0.86
N ALA A 17 19.54 0.71 0.06
CA ALA A 17 18.36 1.39 -0.42
C ALA A 17 17.61 0.39 -1.29
N PHE A 18 16.71 -0.38 -0.66
CA PHE A 18 15.73 -1.17 -1.40
C PHE A 18 14.95 -0.17 -2.24
N ALA A 19 15.18 -0.22 -3.56
CA ALA A 19 14.38 0.53 -4.51
C ALA A 19 12.94 0.10 -4.30
N GLN A 20 12.15 0.95 -3.62
CA GLN A 20 10.71 0.76 -3.52
C GLN A 20 10.21 0.74 -4.97
N THR A 21 9.84 -0.45 -5.44
CA THR A 21 9.34 -0.61 -6.80
C THR A 21 7.95 -0.02 -6.80
N GLN A 22 7.84 1.27 -7.10
CA GLN A 22 6.56 1.95 -7.14
C GLN A 22 5.70 1.35 -8.25
N PRO A 23 4.39 1.10 -8.00
CA PRO A 23 3.49 0.62 -9.02
C PRO A 23 3.37 1.67 -10.13
N LYS A 24 3.52 1.23 -11.38
CA LYS A 24 3.24 2.09 -12.54
C LYS A 24 1.73 2.13 -12.74
N PHE A 25 1.17 3.31 -12.94
CA PHE A 25 -0.27 3.49 -13.17
C PHE A 25 -0.53 4.44 -14.33
N ALA A 26 -1.73 4.34 -14.91
CA ALA A 26 -2.20 5.29 -15.91
C ALA A 26 -3.67 5.63 -15.67
N CYS A 27 -3.97 6.92 -15.76
CA CYS A 27 -5.31 7.49 -15.77
C CYS A 27 -5.55 8.00 -17.20
N VAL A 28 -6.26 7.24 -18.03
CA VAL A 28 -6.44 7.58 -19.45
C VAL A 28 -7.89 7.99 -19.67
N VAL A 29 -8.08 9.24 -20.08
CA VAL A 29 -9.37 9.69 -20.60
C VAL A 29 -9.48 9.19 -22.05
N SER A 30 -10.58 8.53 -22.35
CA SER A 30 -10.88 8.00 -23.66
C SER A 30 -11.00 9.11 -24.72
N PRO A 31 -10.80 8.81 -26.02
CA PRO A 31 -10.85 9.83 -27.08
C PRO A 31 -12.18 10.58 -27.18
N ASP A 32 -13.28 9.90 -26.84
CA ASP A 32 -14.63 10.46 -26.75
C ASP A 32 -14.85 11.36 -25.52
N LYS A 33 -13.89 11.42 -24.60
CA LYS A 33 -13.88 12.25 -23.38
C LYS A 33 -15.00 11.95 -22.39
N LEU A 34 -15.65 10.80 -22.53
CA LEU A 34 -16.74 10.37 -21.67
C LEU A 34 -16.29 9.37 -20.62
N THR A 35 -15.15 8.73 -20.82
CA THR A 35 -14.76 7.58 -20.03
C THR A 35 -13.34 7.73 -19.50
N LEU A 36 -13.18 7.56 -18.19
CA LEU A 36 -11.89 7.44 -17.53
C LEU A 36 -11.56 5.96 -17.35
N ARG A 37 -10.44 5.53 -17.93
CA ARG A 37 -9.88 4.20 -17.77
C ARG A 37 -8.68 4.26 -16.84
N ILE A 38 -8.72 3.49 -15.75
CA ILE A 38 -7.65 3.46 -14.75
C ILE A 38 -6.95 2.11 -14.81
N THR A 39 -5.65 2.11 -15.11
CA THR A 39 -4.83 0.88 -15.17
C THR A 39 -3.65 0.95 -14.21
N ILE A 40 -3.19 -0.21 -13.78
CA ILE A 40 -2.04 -0.36 -12.89
C ILE A 40 -1.19 -1.57 -13.26
N THR A 41 0.11 -1.45 -13.02
CA THR A 41 1.06 -2.55 -13.05
C THR A 41 1.39 -2.96 -11.62
N ASN A 42 1.15 -4.23 -11.30
CA ASN A 42 1.55 -4.79 -10.01
C ASN A 42 3.06 -5.12 -10.04
N PRO A 43 3.88 -4.47 -9.20
CA PRO A 43 5.32 -4.72 -9.18
C PRO A 43 5.70 -6.06 -8.55
N TYR A 44 4.79 -6.68 -7.78
CA TYR A 44 5.04 -7.88 -7.01
C TYR A 44 4.72 -9.16 -7.79
N ASP A 45 5.37 -10.26 -7.42
CA ASP A 45 5.14 -11.60 -7.99
C ASP A 45 3.83 -12.23 -7.53
N GLU A 46 3.26 -11.72 -6.45
CA GLU A 46 2.04 -12.22 -5.83
C GLU A 46 0.83 -11.33 -6.16
N LYS A 47 -0.36 -11.89 -6.02
CA LYS A 47 -1.61 -11.14 -6.12
C LYS A 47 -1.71 -10.15 -4.95
N THR A 48 -1.81 -8.86 -5.24
CA THR A 48 -1.89 -7.81 -4.22
C THR A 48 -3.13 -6.95 -4.42
N HIS A 49 -3.64 -6.36 -3.35
CA HIS A 49 -4.63 -5.29 -3.48
C HIS A 49 -3.90 -4.02 -3.90
N CYS A 50 -4.37 -3.38 -4.96
CA CYS A 50 -3.84 -2.11 -5.41
C CYS A 50 -4.95 -1.07 -5.52
N GLN A 51 -4.62 0.18 -5.21
CA GLN A 51 -5.47 1.35 -5.30
C GLN A 51 -4.79 2.42 -6.15
N VAL A 52 -5.57 3.08 -7.02
CA VAL A 52 -5.14 4.25 -7.79
C VAL A 52 -6.12 5.38 -7.54
N ASN A 53 -5.57 6.55 -7.24
CA ASN A 53 -6.31 7.80 -7.15
C ASN A 53 -5.91 8.67 -8.34
N CYS A 54 -6.86 8.88 -9.25
CA CYS A 54 -6.71 9.74 -10.41
C CYS A 54 -7.36 11.09 -10.14
N HIS A 55 -6.60 12.15 -10.31
CA HIS A 55 -7.07 13.52 -10.28
C HIS A 55 -6.95 14.10 -11.70
N LEU A 56 -8.05 14.65 -12.21
CA LEU A 56 -8.12 15.27 -13.54
C LEU A 56 -8.41 16.76 -13.38
N SER A 57 -7.69 17.58 -14.14
CA SER A 57 -8.02 18.99 -14.34
C SER A 57 -8.74 19.17 -15.66
N GLY A 58 -9.86 19.87 -15.61
CA GLY A 58 -10.60 20.31 -16.78
C GLY A 58 -10.05 21.60 -17.37
N SER A 59 -10.49 21.94 -18.59
CA SER A 59 -10.06 23.16 -19.28
C SER A 59 -10.54 24.45 -18.63
N SER A 60 -11.56 24.39 -17.76
CA SER A 60 -12.07 25.56 -17.04
C SER A 60 -11.43 25.67 -15.65
N PRO A 61 -11.07 26.88 -15.19
CA PRO A 61 -10.60 27.09 -13.83
C PRO A 61 -11.58 26.51 -12.80
N GLY A 62 -11.07 25.75 -11.83
CA GLY A 62 -11.88 25.12 -10.79
C GLY A 62 -12.64 23.85 -11.21
N SER A 63 -12.54 23.41 -12.47
CA SER A 63 -13.08 22.11 -12.87
C SER A 63 -12.07 21.00 -12.55
N THR A 64 -12.28 20.30 -11.44
CA THR A 64 -11.51 19.12 -11.06
C THR A 64 -12.43 17.90 -10.98
N PHE A 65 -11.88 16.74 -11.30
CA PHE A 65 -12.55 15.46 -11.12
C PHE A 65 -11.59 14.49 -10.47
N SER A 66 -12.06 13.78 -9.44
CA SER A 66 -11.25 12.83 -8.69
C SER A 66 -11.93 11.48 -8.71
N SER A 67 -11.15 10.44 -8.98
CA SER A 67 -11.61 9.06 -8.99
C SER A 67 -10.64 8.19 -8.20
N SER A 68 -11.19 7.27 -7.42
CA SER A 68 -10.41 6.25 -6.72
C SER A 68 -10.91 4.88 -7.12
N CYS A 69 -9.99 3.99 -7.47
CA CYS A 69 -10.31 2.61 -7.80
C CYS A 69 -9.31 1.67 -7.14
N GLY A 70 -9.83 0.64 -6.46
CA GLY A 70 -9.03 -0.38 -5.83
C GLY A 70 -9.57 -1.79 -6.11
N LYS A 71 -8.68 -2.73 -6.40
CA LYS A 71 -8.99 -4.16 -6.46
C LYS A 71 -7.74 -5.03 -6.37
N SER A 72 -7.95 -6.32 -6.20
CA SER A 72 -6.86 -7.29 -6.26
C SER A 72 -6.37 -7.48 -7.70
N VAL A 73 -5.07 -7.32 -7.88
CA VAL A 73 -4.36 -7.40 -9.15
C VAL A 73 -3.45 -8.63 -9.13
N PRO A 74 -3.49 -9.50 -10.15
CA PRO A 74 -2.57 -10.64 -10.23
C PRO A 74 -1.10 -10.21 -10.16
N GLY A 75 -0.24 -11.11 -9.71
CA GLY A 75 1.21 -10.88 -9.69
C GLY A 75 1.75 -10.57 -11.08
N LYS A 76 2.66 -9.60 -11.17
CA LYS A 76 3.29 -9.09 -12.40
C LYS A 76 2.31 -8.68 -13.51
N ALA A 77 1.03 -8.50 -13.22
CA ALA A 77 0.09 -8.00 -14.21
C ALA A 77 0.50 -6.58 -14.62
N VAL A 78 0.57 -6.34 -15.93
CA VAL A 78 0.92 -5.05 -16.54
C VAL A 78 -0.34 -4.41 -17.09
N ASP A 79 -0.49 -3.10 -16.87
CA ASP A 79 -1.62 -2.30 -17.36
C ASP A 79 -3.00 -2.94 -17.07
N PHE A 80 -3.11 -3.59 -15.92
CA PHE A 80 -4.34 -4.23 -15.49
C PHE A 80 -5.40 -3.16 -15.24
N LEU A 81 -6.51 -3.25 -15.97
CA LEU A 81 -7.66 -2.35 -15.79
C LEU A 81 -8.17 -2.50 -14.36
N LEU A 82 -8.13 -1.45 -13.54
CA LEU A 82 -8.79 -1.43 -12.22
C LEU A 82 -10.28 -1.20 -12.39
N CYS A 83 -10.63 -0.09 -13.02
CA CYS A 83 -12.01 0.30 -13.25
C CYS A 83 -12.11 1.17 -14.50
N GLU A 84 -13.36 1.33 -14.93
CA GLU A 84 -13.75 2.30 -15.95
C GLU A 84 -14.90 3.12 -15.38
N GLN A 85 -14.83 4.45 -15.52
CA GLN A 85 -15.83 5.36 -14.97
C GLN A 85 -16.30 6.35 -16.02
N GLN A 86 -17.60 6.61 -16.03
CA GLN A 86 -18.15 7.70 -16.84
C GLN A 86 -17.85 9.05 -16.18
N LEU A 87 -17.33 9.98 -16.97
CA LEU A 87 -17.07 11.34 -16.55
C LEU A 87 -18.40 12.11 -16.51
N PRO A 88 -18.65 12.91 -15.44
CA PRO A 88 -19.96 13.51 -15.18
C PRO A 88 -20.34 14.66 -16.13
N ASP A 89 -19.52 14.99 -17.12
CA ASP A 89 -19.81 16.08 -18.05
C ASP A 89 -19.01 15.97 -19.36
N LYS A 90 -19.53 16.49 -20.47
CA LYS A 90 -18.78 16.64 -21.75
C LYS A 90 -17.70 17.73 -21.67
N ARG A 91 -17.36 18.19 -20.47
CA ARG A 91 -16.27 19.14 -20.24
C ARG A 91 -14.96 18.41 -20.49
N THR A 92 -14.04 19.09 -21.17
CA THR A 92 -12.71 18.57 -21.48
C THR A 92 -11.89 18.39 -20.20
N TYR A 93 -12.03 17.25 -19.55
CA TYR A 93 -10.99 16.72 -18.67
C TYR A 93 -9.86 16.23 -19.58
N GLY A 94 -8.72 16.91 -19.52
CA GLY A 94 -7.64 16.70 -20.49
C GLY A 94 -6.31 16.36 -19.86
N ASN A 95 -6.08 16.81 -18.62
CA ASN A 95 -4.80 16.64 -17.96
C ASN A 95 -4.98 15.86 -16.66
N VAL A 96 -4.18 14.80 -16.52
CA VAL A 96 -3.99 14.11 -15.24
C VAL A 96 -3.12 15.00 -14.36
N ASP A 97 -3.60 15.29 -13.17
CA ASP A 97 -2.91 16.10 -12.17
C ASP A 97 -1.77 15.28 -11.54
N SER A 98 -0.68 15.95 -11.18
CA SER A 98 0.50 15.36 -10.54
C SER A 98 0.23 14.83 -9.13
N SER A 99 -0.89 15.22 -8.51
CA SER A 99 -1.39 14.65 -7.26
C SER A 99 -1.93 13.22 -7.40
N SER A 100 -2.14 12.74 -8.63
CA SER A 100 -2.56 11.36 -8.87
C SER A 100 -1.51 10.38 -8.36
N ASN A 101 -1.95 9.31 -7.71
CA ASN A 101 -1.06 8.35 -7.07
C ASN A 101 -1.58 6.92 -7.17
N ALA A 102 -0.69 5.98 -6.88
CA ALA A 102 -0.98 4.56 -6.89
C ALA A 102 -0.24 3.84 -5.76
N GLU A 103 -0.91 2.88 -5.16
CA GLU A 103 -0.36 2.05 -4.10
C GLU A 103 -0.76 0.59 -4.33
N CYS A 104 0.18 -0.32 -4.14
CA CYS A 104 -0.08 -1.75 -4.05
C CYS A 104 0.46 -2.23 -2.70
N ILE A 105 -0.39 -2.92 -1.94
CA ILE A 105 0.01 -3.47 -0.64
C ILE A 105 1.16 -4.44 -0.87
N LYS A 106 2.32 -4.13 -0.28
CA LYS A 106 3.50 -4.98 -0.34
C LYS A 106 3.15 -6.32 0.33
N PRO A 107 3.29 -7.45 -0.36
CA PRO A 107 3.17 -8.73 0.29
C PRO A 107 4.32 -8.88 1.28
N LEU A 108 4.00 -9.36 2.48
CA LEU A 108 5.00 -9.67 3.49
C LEU A 108 5.92 -10.77 2.96
N SER A 109 7.22 -10.66 3.22
CA SER A 109 8.14 -11.78 3.03
C SER A 109 7.83 -12.91 4.00
N ASP A 110 8.27 -14.12 3.70
CA ASP A 110 8.05 -15.28 4.58
C ASP A 110 8.57 -15.05 6.01
N ALA A 111 9.71 -14.36 6.16
CA ALA A 111 10.27 -14.00 7.45
C ALA A 111 9.43 -12.94 8.19
N GLU A 112 8.84 -11.98 7.46
CA GLU A 112 7.94 -10.99 8.05
C GLU A 112 6.62 -11.65 8.48
N ARG A 113 6.08 -12.59 7.68
CA ARG A 113 4.87 -13.36 8.02
C ARG A 113 5.07 -14.20 9.28
N GLN A 114 6.17 -14.97 9.35
CA GLN A 114 6.48 -15.79 10.51
C GLN A 114 6.53 -14.98 11.80
N LYS A 115 7.14 -13.79 11.74
CA LYS A 115 7.24 -12.92 12.91
C LYS A 115 5.87 -12.39 13.34
N GLU A 116 5.02 -12.00 12.40
CA GLU A 116 3.68 -11.50 12.70
C GLU A 116 2.79 -12.60 13.31
N ASP A 117 2.86 -13.82 12.78
CA ASP A 117 2.16 -14.98 13.32
C ASP A 117 2.58 -15.26 14.78
N ASP A 118 3.89 -15.21 15.08
CA ASP A 118 4.43 -15.40 16.44
C ASP A 118 3.94 -14.30 17.41
N ASP A 119 3.87 -13.05 16.94
CA ASP A 119 3.43 -11.90 17.74
C ASP A 119 1.91 -11.98 18.05
N ASP A 120 1.08 -12.42 17.09
CA ASP A 120 -0.36 -12.61 17.26
C ASP A 120 -0.69 -13.76 18.23
N GLU A 121 0.03 -14.88 18.14
CA GLU A 121 -0.13 -16.00 19.08
C GLU A 121 0.23 -15.57 20.51
N ALA A 122 1.33 -14.82 20.67
CA ALA A 122 1.73 -14.28 21.96
C ALA A 122 0.72 -13.28 22.55
N LEU A 123 0.05 -12.48 21.71
CA LEU A 123 -1.00 -11.56 22.14
C LEU A 123 -2.27 -12.31 22.58
N ALA A 124 -2.67 -13.34 21.84
CA ALA A 124 -3.84 -14.15 22.15
C ALA A 124 -3.71 -14.84 23.52
N ASP A 125 -2.55 -15.44 23.81
CA ASP A 125 -2.29 -16.09 25.11
C ASP A 125 -2.37 -15.10 26.29
N ARG A 126 -1.88 -13.86 26.09
CA ARG A 126 -1.97 -12.79 27.10
C ARG A 126 -3.42 -12.40 27.37
N LEU A 127 -4.21 -12.15 26.33
CA LEU A 127 -5.62 -11.76 26.47
C LEU A 127 -6.43 -12.87 27.17
N GLN A 128 -6.13 -14.14 26.86
CA GLN A 128 -6.82 -15.27 27.49
C GLN A 128 -6.50 -15.38 28.99
N LYS A 129 -5.22 -15.19 29.37
CA LYS A 129 -4.81 -15.17 30.78
C LYS A 129 -5.45 -14.03 31.55
N GLU A 130 -5.43 -12.82 31.00
CA GLU A 130 -6.05 -11.64 31.63
C GLU A 130 -7.57 -11.82 31.80
N GLY A 131 -8.26 -12.38 30.79
CA GLY A 131 -9.68 -12.69 30.87
C GLY A 131 -10.01 -13.71 31.96
N LEU A 132 -9.21 -14.77 32.10
CA LEU A 132 -9.37 -15.78 33.16
C LEU A 132 -9.13 -15.19 34.56
N GLU A 133 -8.14 -14.30 34.70
CA GLU A 133 -7.90 -13.61 35.96
C GLU A 133 -9.05 -12.68 36.33
N MET A 134 -9.60 -11.95 35.36
CA MET A 134 -10.75 -11.08 35.57
C MET A 134 -11.99 -11.87 36.02
N LEU A 135 -12.28 -13.00 35.36
CA LEU A 135 -13.37 -13.89 35.75
C LEU A 135 -13.21 -14.44 37.17
N LYS A 136 -11.98 -14.83 37.55
CA LYS A 136 -11.68 -15.26 38.92
C LYS A 136 -11.92 -14.16 39.95
N ARG A 137 -11.61 -12.89 39.62
CA ARG A 137 -11.88 -11.75 40.53
C ARG A 137 -13.38 -11.53 40.72
N LEU A 138 -14.18 -11.65 39.66
CA LEU A 138 -15.64 -11.52 39.73
C LEU A 138 -16.29 -12.65 40.54
N GLN A 139 -15.84 -13.89 40.37
CA GLN A 139 -16.33 -15.03 41.15
C GLN A 139 -15.99 -14.95 42.65
N LYS A 140 -14.94 -14.21 43.02
CA LYS A 140 -14.52 -14.03 44.42
C LYS A 140 -15.23 -12.87 45.13
N GLN A 141 -15.95 -12.03 44.38
CA GLN A 141 -16.70 -10.88 44.91
C GLN A 141 -18.20 -11.20 45.13
N ASN A 142 -18.65 -12.40 44.75
CA ASN A 142 -19.98 -12.95 44.98
C ASN A 142 -19.91 -14.07 46.01
#